data_AF-A0A2R6AB50-F1
#
_entry.id   AF-A0A2R6AB50-F1
#
_cell.length_a   1.000
_cell.length_b   1.000
_cell.length_c   1.000
_cell.angle_alpha   90.00
_cell.angle_beta   90.00
_cell.angle_gamma   90.00
#
_symmetry.space_group_name_H-M   'P 1'
#
loop_
_entity.id
_entity.type
_entity.pdbx_description
1 polymer ?
#
loop_
_entity_poly.entity_id
_entity_poly.type
_entity_poly.pdbx_seq_one_letter_code
_entity_poly.pdbx_strand_id
1 'polypeptide(L)'
;MTDPLSAKELVEKTYLYVDRVAKECKKTLLTKITTEKKALRKNELSSFVGSEIEKWFAQRDKSLNIKWDRSSFVLDPKNRFHLVFRGANKDAKFELSCDGEVFADPFNPERVFIKSLDLKAERTKFQRA
;
A
#
# COMPACT_ATOMS: atom_id res chain seq x y z
N MET A 1 -4.56 17.84 -33.40
CA MET A 1 -5.54 16.77 -33.11
C MET A 1 -4.86 15.81 -32.16
N THR A 2 -5.43 15.57 -30.99
CA THR A 2 -4.93 14.56 -30.05
C THR A 2 -5.93 13.42 -30.11
N ASP A 3 -5.56 12.32 -30.77
CA ASP A 3 -6.39 11.12 -30.76
C ASP A 3 -6.66 10.68 -29.32
N PRO A 4 -7.92 10.38 -28.96
CA PRO A 4 -8.22 9.86 -27.64
C PRO A 4 -7.49 8.52 -27.47
N LEU A 5 -6.65 8.44 -26.43
CA LEU A 5 -5.91 7.23 -26.10
C LEU A 5 -6.85 6.02 -26.06
N SER A 6 -6.39 4.91 -26.61
CA SER A 6 -7.16 3.67 -26.54
C SER A 6 -7.36 3.26 -25.08
N ALA A 7 -8.45 2.55 -24.79
CA ALA A 7 -8.77 2.10 -23.43
C ALA A 7 -7.62 1.31 -22.78
N LYS A 8 -6.85 0.56 -23.58
CA LYS A 8 -5.68 -0.19 -23.13
C LYS A 8 -4.51 0.71 -22.74
N GLU A 9 -4.27 1.78 -23.51
CA GLU A 9 -3.21 2.75 -23.20
C GLU A 9 -3.52 3.58 -21.96
N LEU A 10 -4.80 3.92 -21.71
CA LEU A 10 -5.21 4.61 -20.49
C LEU A 10 -4.97 3.75 -19.24
N VAL A 11 -5.31 2.46 -19.31
CA VAL A 11 -5.07 1.52 -18.22
C VAL A 11 -3.57 1.33 -17.98
N GLU A 12 -2.76 1.20 -19.03
CA GLU A 12 -1.31 1.04 -18.90
C GLU A 12 -0.63 2.30 -18.34
N LYS A 13 -1.01 3.49 -18.79
CA LYS A 13 -0.52 4.75 -18.20
C LYS A 13 -0.90 4.87 -16.73
N THR A 14 -2.14 4.48 -16.37
CA THR A 14 -2.58 4.48 -14.98
C THR A 14 -1.77 3.50 -14.15
N TYR A 15 -1.49 2.30 -14.67
CA TYR A 15 -0.61 1.33 -14.01
C TYR A 15 0.79 1.90 -13.75
N LEU A 16 1.44 2.45 -14.78
CA LEU A 16 2.79 3.02 -14.65
C LEU A 16 2.83 4.18 -13.64
N TYR A 17 1.78 5.01 -13.64
CA TYR A 17 1.64 6.09 -12.67
C TYR A 17 1.49 5.55 -11.25
N VAL A 18 0.54 4.64 -11.03
CA VAL A 18 0.24 4.07 -9.72
C VAL A 18 1.44 3.28 -9.18
N ASP A 19 2.14 2.49 -10.00
CA ASP A 19 3.37 1.78 -9.62
C ASP A 19 4.47 2.75 -9.17
N ARG A 20 4.67 3.85 -9.90
CA ARG A 20 5.63 4.90 -9.51
C ARG A 20 5.26 5.50 -8.16
N VAL A 21 4.00 5.88 -7.98
CA VAL A 21 3.52 6.52 -6.75
C VAL A 21 3.57 5.54 -5.56
N ALA A 22 3.27 4.25 -5.79
CA ALA A 22 3.42 3.20 -4.78
C ALA A 22 4.87 3.05 -4.31
N LYS A 23 5.84 3.11 -5.24
CA LYS A 23 7.27 3.10 -4.90
C LYS A 23 7.70 4.33 -4.09
N GLU A 24 7.12 5.51 -4.37
CA GLU A 24 7.34 6.72 -3.55
C GLU A 24 6.78 6.53 -2.14
N CYS A 25 5.52 6.07 -2.04
CA CYS A 25 4.84 5.76 -0.78
C CYS A 25 5.67 4.82 0.09
N LYS A 26 6.13 3.70 -0.49
CA LYS A 26 7.01 2.74 0.17
C LYS A 26 8.25 3.40 0.78
N LYS A 27 8.97 4.21 -0.01
CA LYS A 27 10.19 4.87 0.47
C LYS A 27 9.90 5.83 1.61
N THR A 28 8.85 6.64 1.49
CA THR A 28 8.46 7.60 2.53
C THR A 28 8.03 6.90 3.82
N LEU A 29 7.13 5.91 3.72
CA LEU A 29 6.65 5.16 4.88
C LEU A 29 7.75 4.37 5.58
N LEU A 30 8.57 3.65 4.81
CA LEU A 30 9.67 2.88 5.40
C LEU A 30 10.66 3.80 6.12
N THR A 31 10.99 4.95 5.53
CA THR A 31 11.86 5.95 6.18
C THR A 31 11.23 6.45 7.47
N LYS A 32 9.96 6.89 7.42
CA LYS A 32 9.22 7.39 8.57
C LYS A 32 9.19 6.37 9.72
N ILE A 33 8.83 5.12 9.42
CA ILE A 33 8.75 4.03 10.39
C ILE A 33 10.12 3.69 10.99
N THR A 34 11.17 3.66 10.16
CA THR A 34 12.53 3.35 10.61
C THR A 34 13.10 4.46 11.49
N THR A 35 12.80 5.72 11.16
CA THR A 35 13.22 6.89 11.95
C THR A 35 12.47 6.99 13.27
N GLU A 36 11.14 6.78 13.27
CA GLU A 36 10.33 6.88 14.47
C GLU A 36 10.53 5.69 15.44
N LYS A 37 11.08 4.55 14.96
CA LYS A 37 11.22 3.30 15.72
C LYS A 37 9.95 2.97 16.52
N LYS A 38 8.80 3.19 15.90
CA LYS A 38 7.52 3.11 16.58
C LYS A 38 7.19 1.65 16.89
N ALA A 39 7.08 1.33 18.19
CA ALA A 39 6.56 0.04 18.63
C ALA A 39 5.04 0.02 18.42
N LEU A 40 4.55 -0.99 17.71
CA LEU A 40 3.13 -1.22 17.47
C LEU A 40 2.70 -2.49 18.20
N ARG A 41 1.45 -2.56 18.64
CA ARG A 41 0.89 -3.85 19.06
C ARG A 41 0.52 -4.67 17.82
N LYS A 42 0.57 -6.00 17.91
CA LYS A 42 0.20 -6.89 16.79
C LYS A 42 -1.20 -6.62 16.23
N ASN A 43 -2.16 -6.31 17.09
CA ASN A 43 -3.53 -5.97 16.71
C ASN A 43 -3.68 -4.58 16.07
N GLU A 44 -2.74 -3.66 16.31
CA GLU A 44 -2.75 -2.32 15.74
C GLU A 44 -1.99 -2.23 14.41
N LEU A 45 -1.15 -3.22 14.10
CA LEU A 45 -0.28 -3.24 12.93
C LEU A 45 -1.04 -2.99 11.62
N SER A 46 -2.12 -3.75 11.39
CA SER A 46 -2.93 -3.66 10.18
C SER A 46 -3.58 -2.28 10.03
N SER A 47 -4.18 -1.79 11.12
CA SER A 47 -4.84 -0.49 11.17
C SER A 47 -3.87 0.66 10.99
N PHE A 48 -2.68 0.57 11.59
CA PHE A 48 -1.62 1.57 11.45
C PHE A 48 -1.12 1.64 10.01
N VAL A 49 -0.67 0.51 9.45
CA VAL A 49 -0.11 0.49 8.09
C VAL A 49 -1.17 0.87 7.06
N GLY A 50 -2.37 0.29 7.16
CA GLY A 50 -3.50 0.60 6.29
C GLY A 50 -3.83 2.10 6.28
N SER A 51 -4.02 2.68 7.47
CA SER A 51 -4.38 4.10 7.60
C SER A 51 -3.26 5.03 7.13
N GLU A 52 -1.99 4.72 7.40
CA GLU A 52 -0.88 5.57 6.98
C GLU A 52 -0.69 5.56 5.46
N ILE A 53 -0.90 4.41 4.81
CA ILE A 53 -0.91 4.30 3.34
C ILE A 53 -2.07 5.12 2.76
N GLU A 54 -3.30 4.93 3.25
CA GLU A 54 -4.48 5.68 2.79
C GLU A 54 -4.27 7.19 2.92
N LYS A 55 -3.79 7.67 4.08
CA LYS A 55 -3.48 9.09 4.30
C LYS A 55 -2.42 9.61 3.34
N TRP A 56 -1.35 8.84 3.13
CA TRP A 56 -0.27 9.27 2.23
C TRP A 56 -0.78 9.46 0.80
N PHE A 57 -1.57 8.51 0.28
CA PHE A 57 -2.16 8.64 -1.05
C PHE A 57 -3.16 9.80 -1.13
N ALA A 58 -4.02 9.97 -0.13
CA ALA A 58 -4.98 11.07 -0.07
C ALA A 58 -4.30 12.46 -0.03
N GLN A 59 -3.13 12.57 0.59
CA GLN A 59 -2.31 13.80 0.61
C GLN A 59 -1.56 14.00 -0.70
N ARG A 60 -1.04 12.92 -1.29
CA ARG A 60 -0.21 12.95 -2.49
C ARG A 60 -1.01 13.26 -3.76
N ASP A 61 -2.18 12.64 -3.90
CA ASP A 61 -3.04 12.78 -5.08
C ASP A 61 -4.50 12.40 -4.75
N LYS A 62 -5.37 13.41 -4.72
CA LYS A 62 -6.80 13.22 -4.44
C LYS A 62 -7.56 12.46 -5.55
N SER A 63 -6.98 12.34 -6.74
CA SER A 63 -7.56 11.58 -7.85
C SER A 63 -7.38 10.07 -7.67
N LEU A 64 -6.45 9.64 -6.81
CA LEU A 64 -6.23 8.25 -6.45
C LEU A 64 -7.02 7.92 -5.18
N ASN A 65 -8.25 7.44 -5.36
CA ASN A 65 -9.08 7.02 -4.23
C ASN A 65 -8.71 5.59 -3.84
N ILE A 66 -7.79 5.46 -2.88
CA ILE A 66 -7.31 4.17 -2.39
C ILE A 66 -7.89 3.91 -1.01
N LYS A 67 -8.48 2.71 -0.86
CA LYS A 67 -9.03 2.24 0.41
C LYS A 67 -8.41 0.90 0.80
N TRP A 68 -8.09 0.76 2.07
CA TRP A 68 -7.59 -0.48 2.63
C TRP A 68 -8.74 -1.49 2.82
N ASP A 69 -8.57 -2.71 2.32
CA ASP A 69 -9.47 -3.83 2.58
C ASP A 69 -9.13 -4.47 3.93
N ARG A 70 -9.88 -4.13 4.99
CA ARG A 70 -9.60 -4.58 6.36
C ARG A 70 -9.64 -6.11 6.53
N SER A 71 -10.39 -6.79 5.67
CA SER A 71 -10.57 -8.25 5.69
C SER A 71 -9.40 -8.98 5.03
N SER A 72 -8.56 -8.28 4.28
CA SER A 72 -7.40 -8.84 3.57
C SER A 72 -6.14 -9.02 4.44
N PHE A 73 -6.18 -8.61 5.71
CA PHE A 73 -5.03 -8.72 6.59
C PHE A 73 -4.73 -10.17 6.92
N VAL A 74 -3.55 -10.63 6.53
CA VAL A 74 -3.03 -11.95 6.89
C VAL A 74 -1.68 -11.77 7.56
N LEU A 75 -1.54 -12.27 8.78
CA LEU A 75 -0.25 -12.34 9.49
C LEU A 75 0.24 -13.79 9.47
N ASP A 76 1.33 -14.01 8.75
CA ASP A 76 2.01 -15.30 8.63
C ASP A 76 2.83 -15.62 9.90
N PRO A 77 2.99 -16.91 10.26
CA PRO A 77 3.84 -17.35 11.38
C PRO A 77 5.27 -16.81 11.33
N LYS A 78 5.79 -16.47 10.14
CA LYS A 78 7.11 -15.86 9.95
C LYS A 78 7.15 -14.36 10.22
N ASN A 79 6.14 -13.81 10.92
CA ASN A 79 5.97 -12.38 11.19
C ASN A 79 5.92 -11.53 9.91
N ARG A 80 5.30 -12.08 8.86
CA ARG A 80 5.04 -11.34 7.62
C ARG A 80 3.58 -10.99 7.55
N PHE A 81 3.26 -9.78 7.16
CA PHE A 81 1.88 -9.37 6.96
C PHE A 81 1.61 -9.02 5.51
N HIS A 82 0.40 -9.32 5.07
CA HIS A 82 -0.12 -8.93 3.77
C HIS A 82 -1.37 -8.07 3.95
N LEU A 83 -1.48 -7.02 3.15
CA LEU A 83 -2.61 -6.10 3.11
C LEU A 83 -2.95 -5.83 1.65
N VAL A 84 -4.23 -5.79 1.32
CA VAL A 84 -4.73 -5.41 0.00
C VAL A 84 -5.42 -4.06 0.09
N PHE A 85 -5.16 -3.21 -0.89
CA PHE A 85 -5.82 -1.93 -1.06
C PHE A 85 -6.54 -1.91 -2.40
N ARG A 86 -7.77 -1.40 -2.40
CA ARG A 86 -8.56 -1.19 -3.60
C ARG A 86 -8.50 0.28 -3.95
N GLY A 87 -7.95 0.56 -5.13
CA GLY A 87 -7.83 1.88 -5.70
C GLY A 87 -8.77 2.09 -6.88
N ALA A 88 -9.24 3.32 -7.04
CA ALA A 88 -9.91 3.75 -8.25
C ALA A 88 -9.52 5.18 -8.59
N ASN A 89 -9.39 5.45 -9.89
CA ASN A 89 -9.38 6.80 -10.43
C ASN A 89 -10.44 6.90 -11.55
N LYS A 90 -10.47 8.03 -12.26
CA LYS A 90 -11.43 8.27 -13.36
C LYS A 90 -11.25 7.32 -14.55
N ASP A 91 -10.07 6.72 -14.72
CA ASP A 91 -9.68 5.96 -15.90
C ASP A 91 -9.68 4.44 -15.64
N ALA A 92 -9.33 4.01 -14.42
CA ALA A 92 -9.15 2.62 -14.03
C ALA A 92 -9.43 2.34 -12.54
N LYS A 93 -9.92 1.13 -12.28
CA LYS A 93 -9.92 0.47 -10.97
C LYS A 93 -8.69 -0.43 -10.89
N PHE A 94 -8.07 -0.49 -9.72
CA PHE A 94 -6.83 -1.22 -9.50
C PHE A 94 -6.73 -1.74 -8.07
N GLU A 95 -5.84 -2.70 -7.86
CA GLU A 95 -5.50 -3.21 -6.54
C GLU A 95 -4.01 -3.02 -6.27
N LEU A 96 -3.69 -2.68 -5.02
CA LEU A 96 -2.33 -2.63 -4.51
C LEU A 96 -2.17 -3.70 -3.43
N SER A 97 -1.04 -4.37 -3.44
CA SER A 97 -0.64 -5.32 -2.41
C SER A 97 0.47 -4.71 -1.59
N CYS A 98 0.33 -4.75 -0.26
CA CYS A 98 1.38 -4.37 0.66
C CYS A 98 1.81 -5.58 1.47
N ASP A 99 3.04 -6.00 1.25
CA ASP A 99 3.71 -7.04 2.01
C ASP A 99 4.67 -6.39 2.98
N GLY A 100 4.74 -6.87 4.22
CA GLY A 100 5.70 -6.37 5.19
C GLY A 100 6.22 -7.46 6.09
N GLU A 101 7.37 -7.21 6.70
CA GLU A 101 7.97 -8.07 7.71
C GLU A 101 8.08 -7.28 9.01
N VAL A 102 7.68 -7.89 10.12
CA VAL A 102 7.83 -7.34 11.46
C VAL A 102 8.79 -8.20 12.28
N PHE A 103 9.42 -7.60 13.28
CA PHE A 103 10.10 -8.33 14.34
C PHE A 103 9.43 -8.00 15.67
N ALA A 104 9.28 -9.01 16.52
CA ALA A 104 8.78 -8.82 17.87
C ALA A 104 9.90 -8.28 18.77
N ASP A 105 9.54 -7.44 19.73
CA ASP A 105 10.47 -6.98 20.75
C ASP A 105 10.87 -8.18 21.65
N PRO A 106 12.18 -8.37 21.92
CA PRO A 106 12.65 -9.49 22.74
C PRO A 106 12.23 -9.38 24.22
N PHE A 107 11.92 -8.18 24.71
CA PHE A 107 11.49 -7.94 26.08
C PHE A 107 9.97 -7.87 26.22
N ASN A 108 9.24 -7.57 25.14
CA ASN A 108 7.78 -7.54 25.11
C ASN A 108 7.19 -8.11 23.81
N PRO A 109 6.78 -9.40 23.78
CA PRO A 109 6.31 -10.07 22.57
C PRO A 109 5.00 -9.53 21.99
N GLU A 110 4.28 -8.67 22.74
CA GLU A 110 3.10 -7.97 22.23
C GLU A 110 3.46 -6.78 21.33
N ARG A 111 4.69 -6.25 21.48
CA ARG A 111 5.21 -5.15 20.67
C ARG A 111 5.95 -5.69 19.45
N VAL A 112 5.64 -5.11 18.30
CA VAL A 112 6.25 -5.41 17.02
C VAL A 112 6.74 -4.13 16.36
N PHE A 113 7.83 -4.28 15.62
CA PHE A 113 8.42 -3.22 14.82
C PHE A 113 8.44 -3.65 13.36
N ILE A 114 8.07 -2.73 12.49
CA ILE A 114 8.10 -2.98 11.05
C ILE A 114 9.55 -2.90 10.58
N LYS A 115 10.06 -4.00 10.04
CA LYS A 115 11.40 -4.14 9.49
C LYS A 115 11.46 -3.71 8.03
N SER A 116 10.46 -4.14 7.27
CA SER A 116 10.37 -3.88 5.84
C SER A 116 8.92 -3.80 5.42
N LEU A 117 8.70 -3.02 4.38
CA LEU A 117 7.43 -2.82 3.69
C LEU A 117 7.72 -2.82 2.21
N ASP A 118 6.91 -3.53 1.46
CA ASP A 118 6.87 -3.49 0.02
C ASP A 118 5.45 -3.24 -0.44
N LEU A 119 5.28 -2.27 -1.32
CA LEU A 119 4.00 -1.88 -1.88
C LEU A 119 4.08 -2.07 -3.39
N LYS A 120 3.19 -2.91 -3.93
CA LYS A 120 3.16 -3.30 -5.33
C LYS A 120 1.80 -2.99 -5.94
N ALA A 121 1.83 -2.49 -7.18
CA ALA A 121 0.63 -2.38 -7.99
C ALA A 121 0.42 -3.68 -8.78
N GLU A 122 -0.74 -4.31 -8.61
CA GLU A 122 -1.03 -5.59 -9.26
C GLU A 122 -1.49 -5.35 -10.69
N ARG A 123 -0.57 -5.38 -11.67
CA ARG A 123 -0.86 -5.06 -13.09
C ARG A 123 -2.08 -5.81 -13.65
N THR A 124 -2.27 -7.07 -13.27
CA THR A 124 -3.38 -7.93 -13.70
C THR A 124 -4.73 -7.52 -13.11
N LYS A 125 -4.73 -6.70 -12.05
CA LYS A 125 -5.93 -6.17 -11.39
C LYS A 125 -6.32 -4.76 -11.86
N PHE A 126 -5.64 -4.22 -12.88
CA PHE A 126 -6.03 -2.96 -13.48
C PHE A 126 -7.13 -3.19 -14.53
N GLN A 127 -8.29 -2.58 -14.30
CA GLN A 127 -9.45 -2.65 -15.17
C GLN A 127 -10.00 -1.26 -15.41
N ARG A 128 -10.64 -1.02 -16.56
CA ARG A 128 -11.29 0.27 -16.84
C ARG A 128 -12.35 0.56 -15.78
N ALA A 129 -12.38 1.80 -15.28
CA ALA A 129 -13.34 2.25 -14.27
C ALA A 129 -14.77 2.32 -14.79
#